data_AF-A0A2S6IQQ8-F1
#
_entry.id   AF-A0A2S6IQQ8-F1
#
_cell.length_a   1.000
_cell.length_b   1.000
_cell.length_c   1.000
_cell.angle_alpha   90.00
_cell.angle_beta   90.00
_cell.angle_gamma   90.00
#
_symmetry.space_group_name_H-M   'P 1'
#
loop_
_entity.id
_entity.type
_entity.pdbx_description
1 polymer ?
#
loop_
_entity_poly.entity_id
_entity_poly.type
_entity_poly.pdbx_seq_one_letter_code
_entity_poly.pdbx_strand_id
1 'polypeptide(L)'
;MKKLYILLILCVGFAMSAQAQSDKTAKADKLYEQLRYVDAAKAYEKLLSNGVRTQHVYTKLADSYYFNSDFKNAEKNYARAIKRDPKAESLYRYAQSLKASQKYDLSNTIMNQFASLAPGDDRAKEYKSNPNYIQDIQGMKDAFTTQAHKFNTEASDFSALQIGNKLYFSSARNESRGKYGWNKEPYLDIYEATIDDAGVVGKPALLEGDVNTKYHEGTMDITPDDKYMFFTRVDYLKGDYEKATDGESKLNIYRAIKAGGEWRDVATTSLESQEYGVGHPSITKDGSTIYFASEAPGGLGGTDIYKADLKNGKISNPVNLGPTVNTSGDDSFPHVADDGTLYFSSNGHLGLGGLDVFKFMDGKVTNMGAPINSSLDDFGFTYSDETGKGYVSSNRAGGKGGDDIYGVERIEICEVAVTVKAVDKETGKAIPGAIVSLQDAAGNSMPGQTTDANGVAVFTTDCNLELTARGAKDKYESGEATLTVAEEEAAMVEVMMAPEPEIVEDKIILNKIYFDLAKSNIRPDAALELDRLVGLMKKYPTLEVLAETYADIRGSDSYNLALTERRANSIIKYVESQGIDGSRLTAAGRGEANPVVDCGSKKCTADEYELSRRSEFTITKR
;
A
#
# COMPACT_ATOMS: atom_id res chain seq x y z
N MET A 1 -47.68 63.25 -26.34
CA MET A 1 -46.58 62.37 -25.90
C MET A 1 -47.19 61.24 -25.07
N LYS A 2 -47.72 60.09 -25.51
CA LYS A 2 -47.61 59.25 -26.72
C LYS A 2 -46.19 58.82 -27.09
N LYS A 3 -45.66 57.88 -26.28
CA LYS A 3 -44.70 56.79 -26.58
C LYS A 3 -43.86 56.50 -25.32
N LEU A 4 -44.34 55.62 -24.43
CA LEU A 4 -43.48 54.88 -23.47
C LEU A 4 -44.21 53.71 -22.76
N TYR A 5 -45.11 52.99 -23.46
CA TYR A 5 -45.82 51.81 -22.91
C TYR A 5 -45.62 50.54 -23.76
N ILE A 6 -44.43 50.38 -24.35
CA ILE A 6 -44.04 49.16 -25.07
C ILE A 6 -42.61 48.80 -24.65
N LEU A 7 -42.42 48.48 -23.37
CA LEU A 7 -41.23 47.78 -22.89
C LEU A 7 -41.52 47.04 -21.57
N LEU A 8 -42.75 46.51 -21.42
CA LEU A 8 -43.16 45.76 -20.23
C LEU A 8 -43.87 44.42 -20.57
N ILE A 9 -43.72 43.93 -21.81
CA ILE A 9 -44.37 42.70 -22.30
C ILE A 9 -43.35 41.73 -22.96
N LEU A 10 -42.03 41.97 -22.83
CA LEU A 10 -41.00 41.11 -23.44
C LEU A 10 -39.92 40.58 -22.49
N CYS A 11 -40.20 40.52 -21.17
CA CYS A 11 -39.30 39.90 -20.18
C CYS A 11 -39.99 38.88 -19.25
N VAL A 12 -41.17 38.36 -19.63
CA VAL A 12 -41.89 37.30 -18.86
C VAL A 12 -41.79 35.92 -19.52
N GLY A 13 -41.02 35.80 -20.61
CA GLY A 13 -40.91 34.58 -21.41
C GLY A 13 -39.60 33.83 -21.27
N PHE A 14 -38.90 33.84 -20.13
CA PHE A 14 -37.71 33.00 -19.93
C PHE A 14 -37.37 32.78 -18.45
N ALA A 15 -38.34 32.31 -17.65
CA ALA A 15 -38.07 31.83 -16.28
C ALA A 15 -39.21 30.92 -15.78
N MET A 16 -39.53 29.86 -16.51
CA MET A 16 -40.25 28.72 -15.93
C MET A 16 -39.68 27.42 -16.50
N SER A 17 -38.44 27.11 -16.15
CA SER A 17 -38.01 25.73 -16.00
C SER A 17 -38.42 25.27 -14.60
N ALA A 18 -39.72 25.36 -14.28
CA ALA A 18 -40.25 24.59 -13.17
C ALA A 18 -40.08 23.12 -13.59
N GLN A 19 -39.10 22.43 -13.00
CA GLN A 19 -39.08 20.98 -13.06
C GLN A 19 -40.41 20.51 -12.48
N ALA A 20 -41.27 19.96 -13.34
CA ALA A 20 -42.48 19.31 -12.89
C ALA A 20 -42.06 18.08 -12.06
N GLN A 21 -41.89 18.25 -10.75
CA GLN A 21 -41.97 17.13 -9.81
C GLN A 21 -43.34 16.48 -10.05
N SER A 22 -43.33 15.25 -10.55
CA SER A 22 -44.59 14.52 -10.68
C SER A 22 -45.12 14.25 -9.27
N ASP A 23 -46.43 14.41 -9.04
CA ASP A 23 -47.10 13.99 -7.79
C ASP A 23 -46.69 12.58 -7.31
N LYS A 24 -46.23 11.74 -8.23
CA LYS A 24 -45.77 10.37 -7.98
C LYS A 24 -44.51 10.29 -7.11
N THR A 25 -43.56 11.24 -7.19
CA THR A 25 -42.29 11.18 -6.42
C THR A 25 -42.32 11.96 -5.12
N ALA A 26 -43.29 12.88 -4.95
CA ALA A 26 -43.33 13.83 -3.84
C ALA A 26 -43.15 13.20 -2.44
N LYS A 27 -43.72 12.01 -2.20
CA LYS A 27 -43.55 11.31 -0.93
C LYS A 27 -42.11 10.83 -0.70
N ALA A 28 -41.47 10.28 -1.73
CA ALA A 28 -40.09 9.81 -1.65
C ALA A 28 -39.11 10.98 -1.55
N ASP A 29 -39.35 12.03 -2.34
CA ASP A 29 -38.58 13.27 -2.32
C ASP A 29 -38.64 13.94 -0.93
N LYS A 30 -39.82 14.01 -0.32
CA LYS A 30 -39.97 14.54 1.05
C LYS A 30 -39.18 13.73 2.08
N LEU A 31 -39.15 12.39 1.96
CA LEU A 31 -38.36 11.55 2.88
C LEU A 31 -36.86 11.80 2.68
N TYR A 32 -36.43 11.97 1.43
CA TYR A 32 -35.05 12.28 1.08
C TYR A 32 -34.62 13.65 1.61
N GLU A 33 -35.45 14.68 1.43
CA GLU A 33 -35.23 16.05 1.91
C GLU A 33 -35.14 16.10 3.45
N GLN A 34 -35.87 15.23 4.15
CA GLN A 34 -35.80 15.04 5.60
C GLN A 34 -34.64 14.12 6.04
N LEU A 35 -33.70 13.84 5.13
CA LEU A 35 -32.52 12.99 5.36
C LEU A 35 -32.86 11.56 5.84
N ARG A 36 -34.10 11.09 5.64
CA ARG A 36 -34.56 9.75 6.04
C ARG A 36 -34.21 8.73 4.96
N TYR A 37 -32.94 8.59 4.66
CA TYR A 37 -32.47 7.86 3.48
C TYR A 37 -32.89 6.40 3.42
N VAL A 38 -32.94 5.68 4.55
CA VAL A 38 -33.47 4.29 4.56
C VAL A 38 -34.95 4.23 4.13
N ASP A 39 -35.78 5.20 4.54
CA ASP A 39 -37.18 5.23 4.15
C ASP A 39 -37.36 5.79 2.73
N ALA A 40 -36.54 6.76 2.33
CA ALA A 40 -36.51 7.32 0.99
C ALA A 40 -36.13 6.24 -0.03
N ALA A 41 -35.09 5.45 0.24
CA ALA A 41 -34.67 4.33 -0.61
C ALA A 41 -35.84 3.35 -0.84
N LYS A 42 -36.49 2.89 0.23
CA LYS A 42 -37.68 2.01 0.13
C LYS A 42 -38.80 2.63 -0.71
N ALA A 43 -39.03 3.94 -0.57
CA ALA A 43 -40.05 4.65 -1.33
C ALA A 43 -39.69 4.72 -2.84
N TYR A 44 -38.44 5.01 -3.17
CA TYR A 44 -37.96 5.03 -4.56
C TYR A 44 -37.94 3.63 -5.20
N GLU A 45 -37.56 2.59 -4.46
CA GLU A 45 -37.65 1.21 -4.93
C GLU A 45 -39.08 0.82 -5.31
N LYS A 46 -40.05 1.21 -4.48
CA LYS A 46 -41.48 1.02 -4.77
C LYS A 46 -41.92 1.78 -6.04
N LEU A 47 -41.35 2.96 -6.30
CA LEU A 47 -41.61 3.68 -7.54
C LEU A 47 -41.05 2.94 -8.76
N LEU A 48 -39.84 2.37 -8.65
CA LEU A 48 -39.24 1.54 -9.70
C LEU A 48 -40.06 0.27 -9.97
N SER A 49 -40.55 -0.41 -8.93
CA SER A 49 -41.41 -1.60 -9.08
C SER A 49 -42.74 -1.26 -9.75
N ASN A 50 -43.26 -0.04 -9.55
CA ASN A 50 -44.47 0.47 -10.17
C ASN A 50 -44.23 1.08 -11.56
N GLY A 51 -43.03 0.92 -12.13
CA GLY A 51 -42.70 1.35 -13.49
C GLY A 51 -42.25 2.82 -13.64
N VAL A 52 -42.10 3.56 -12.54
CA VAL A 52 -41.60 4.95 -12.57
C VAL A 52 -40.07 4.94 -12.63
N ARG A 53 -39.53 4.77 -13.84
CA ARG A 53 -38.08 4.60 -14.11
C ARG A 53 -37.45 5.87 -14.69
N THR A 54 -37.44 6.94 -13.91
CA THR A 54 -36.84 8.22 -14.31
C THR A 54 -35.42 8.34 -13.79
N GLN A 55 -34.60 9.19 -14.44
CA GLN A 55 -33.26 9.51 -13.98
C GLN A 55 -33.26 10.07 -12.54
N HIS A 56 -34.22 10.94 -12.22
CA HIS A 56 -34.40 11.48 -10.86
C HIS A 56 -34.57 10.38 -9.81
N VAL A 57 -35.46 9.41 -10.05
CA VAL A 57 -35.69 8.28 -9.14
C VAL A 57 -34.42 7.44 -8.96
N TYR A 58 -33.70 7.14 -10.05
CA TYR A 58 -32.44 6.40 -9.95
C TYR A 58 -31.36 7.19 -9.20
N THR A 59 -31.28 8.51 -9.42
CA THR A 59 -30.28 9.37 -8.77
C THR A 59 -30.54 9.43 -7.27
N LYS A 60 -31.78 9.75 -6.85
CA LYS A 60 -32.13 9.85 -5.43
C LYS A 60 -32.09 8.52 -4.70
N LEU A 61 -32.42 7.42 -5.38
CA LEU A 61 -32.21 6.08 -4.81
C LEU A 61 -30.72 5.77 -4.64
N ALA A 62 -29.88 6.10 -5.63
CA ALA A 62 -28.44 5.91 -5.55
C ALA A 62 -27.82 6.76 -4.43
N ASP A 63 -28.19 8.04 -4.34
CA ASP A 63 -27.79 8.95 -3.27
C ASP A 63 -28.19 8.40 -1.89
N SER A 64 -29.43 7.92 -1.73
CA SER A 64 -29.92 7.36 -0.45
C SER A 64 -29.11 6.14 0.01
N TYR A 65 -28.66 5.32 -0.94
CA TYR A 65 -27.76 4.19 -0.67
C TYR A 65 -26.34 4.63 -0.37
N TYR A 66 -25.83 5.59 -1.14
CA TYR A 66 -24.50 6.17 -0.99
C TYR A 66 -24.32 6.80 0.41
N PHE A 67 -25.29 7.60 0.88
CA PHE A 67 -25.25 8.22 2.21
C PHE A 67 -25.45 7.26 3.39
N ASN A 68 -25.75 5.97 3.14
CA ASN A 68 -25.75 4.92 4.15
C ASN A 68 -24.64 3.88 3.90
N SER A 69 -23.62 4.25 3.12
CA SER A 69 -22.49 3.39 2.75
C SER A 69 -22.87 2.05 2.10
N ASP A 70 -24.10 1.92 1.56
CA ASP A 70 -24.53 0.79 0.72
C ASP A 70 -24.05 1.02 -0.72
N PHE A 71 -22.74 1.10 -0.87
CA PHE A 71 -22.09 1.42 -2.14
C PHE A 71 -22.44 0.42 -3.24
N LYS A 72 -22.70 -0.84 -2.88
CA LYS A 72 -23.12 -1.88 -3.83
C LYS A 72 -24.46 -1.56 -4.48
N ASN A 73 -25.44 -1.06 -3.72
CA ASN A 73 -26.73 -0.66 -4.29
C ASN A 73 -26.68 0.75 -4.89
N ALA A 74 -25.85 1.65 -4.36
CA ALA A 74 -25.56 2.93 -4.98
C ALA A 74 -25.00 2.75 -6.39
N GLU A 75 -23.96 1.92 -6.55
CA GLU A 75 -23.31 1.59 -7.83
C GLU A 75 -24.34 1.18 -8.90
N LYS A 76 -25.21 0.21 -8.56
CA LYS A 76 -26.24 -0.31 -9.49
C LYS A 76 -27.18 0.78 -9.98
N ASN A 77 -27.56 1.72 -9.11
CA ASN A 77 -28.53 2.76 -9.42
C ASN A 77 -27.88 3.95 -10.12
N TYR A 78 -26.66 4.33 -9.75
CA TYR A 78 -25.88 5.32 -10.49
C TYR A 78 -25.63 4.89 -11.93
N ALA A 79 -25.27 3.63 -12.18
CA ALA A 79 -25.12 3.07 -13.52
C ALA A 79 -26.40 3.22 -14.39
N ARG A 80 -27.56 3.39 -13.77
CA ARG A 80 -28.84 3.71 -14.44
C ARG A 80 -29.06 5.21 -14.55
N ALA A 81 -28.75 5.96 -13.50
CA ALA A 81 -28.91 7.41 -13.43
C ALA A 81 -28.09 8.14 -14.50
N ILE A 82 -26.85 7.72 -14.76
CA ILE A 82 -25.95 8.45 -15.66
C ILE A 82 -26.20 8.19 -17.17
N LYS A 83 -27.16 7.34 -17.54
CA LYS A 83 -27.39 6.94 -18.94
C LYS A 83 -27.92 8.05 -19.84
N ARG A 84 -28.58 9.04 -19.27
CA ARG A 84 -29.17 10.19 -19.96
C ARG A 84 -28.80 11.42 -19.16
N ASP A 85 -28.28 12.48 -19.80
CA ASP A 85 -27.93 13.76 -19.15
C ASP A 85 -27.18 13.59 -17.81
N PRO A 86 -25.99 12.94 -17.79
CA PRO A 86 -25.24 12.71 -16.56
C PRO A 86 -24.89 14.05 -15.88
N LYS A 87 -25.00 14.08 -14.55
CA LYS A 87 -24.57 15.22 -13.72
C LYS A 87 -23.20 14.93 -13.13
N ALA A 88 -22.36 15.96 -13.00
CA ALA A 88 -20.98 15.82 -12.54
C ALA A 88 -20.91 15.11 -11.19
N GLU A 89 -21.71 15.55 -10.22
CA GLU A 89 -21.73 14.95 -8.88
C GLU A 89 -22.21 13.49 -8.89
N SER A 90 -23.19 13.14 -9.73
CA SER A 90 -23.62 11.75 -9.89
C SER A 90 -22.53 10.86 -10.52
N LEU A 91 -21.71 11.41 -11.43
CA LEU A 91 -20.55 10.68 -11.96
C LEU A 91 -19.49 10.49 -10.87
N TYR A 92 -19.22 11.52 -10.07
CA TYR A 92 -18.24 11.46 -9.00
C TYR A 92 -18.60 10.41 -7.93
N ARG A 93 -19.82 10.47 -7.40
CA ARG A 93 -20.32 9.47 -6.42
C ARG A 93 -20.42 8.07 -7.01
N TYR A 94 -20.68 7.94 -8.31
CA TYR A 94 -20.63 6.66 -8.98
C TYR A 94 -19.21 6.10 -9.03
N ALA A 95 -18.22 6.93 -9.38
CA ALA A 95 -16.82 6.56 -9.36
C ALA A 95 -16.37 6.12 -7.95
N GLN A 96 -16.78 6.82 -6.90
CA GLN A 96 -16.53 6.39 -5.52
C GLN A 96 -17.21 5.07 -5.17
N SER A 97 -18.49 4.89 -5.53
CA SER A 97 -19.21 3.62 -5.32
C SER A 97 -18.53 2.44 -6.04
N LEU A 98 -17.87 2.70 -7.17
CA LEU A 98 -17.06 1.72 -7.88
C LEU A 98 -15.73 1.43 -7.17
N LYS A 99 -15.07 2.44 -6.58
CA LYS A 99 -13.88 2.25 -5.73
C LYS A 99 -14.19 1.36 -4.52
N ALA A 100 -15.34 1.57 -3.88
CA ALA A 100 -15.84 0.72 -2.81
C ALA A 100 -16.01 -0.76 -3.19
N SER A 101 -16.33 -1.04 -4.45
CA SER A 101 -16.36 -2.39 -5.02
C SER A 101 -15.01 -2.83 -5.62
N GLN A 102 -13.92 -2.08 -5.41
CA GLN A 102 -12.58 -2.28 -5.98
C GLN A 102 -12.55 -2.34 -7.53
N LYS A 103 -13.55 -1.75 -8.19
CA LYS A 103 -13.65 -1.66 -9.66
C LYS A 103 -12.92 -0.43 -10.18
N TYR A 104 -11.63 -0.34 -9.89
CA TYR A 104 -10.81 0.86 -10.12
C TYR A 104 -10.74 1.29 -11.59
N ASP A 105 -10.62 0.35 -12.53
CA ASP A 105 -10.61 0.69 -13.97
C ASP A 105 -11.92 1.32 -14.44
N LEU A 106 -13.04 0.81 -13.94
CA LEU A 106 -14.36 1.37 -14.24
C LEU A 106 -14.52 2.72 -13.54
N SER A 107 -14.06 2.86 -12.29
CA SER A 107 -14.03 4.15 -11.58
C SER A 107 -13.24 5.20 -12.38
N ASN A 108 -12.04 4.88 -12.87
CA ASN A 108 -11.24 5.76 -13.73
C ASN A 108 -11.95 6.13 -15.04
N THR A 109 -12.71 5.20 -15.63
CA THR A 109 -13.53 5.49 -16.81
C THR A 109 -14.62 6.53 -16.49
N ILE A 110 -15.25 6.44 -15.33
CA ILE A 110 -16.25 7.41 -14.88
C ILE A 110 -15.62 8.74 -14.47
N MET A 111 -14.46 8.72 -13.80
CA MET A 111 -13.70 9.93 -13.44
C MET A 111 -13.27 10.73 -14.67
N ASN A 112 -12.95 10.07 -15.78
CA ASN A 112 -12.69 10.75 -17.04
C ASN A 112 -13.91 11.49 -17.59
N GLN A 113 -15.11 10.94 -17.42
CA GLN A 113 -16.36 11.63 -17.79
C GLN A 113 -16.63 12.79 -16.84
N PHE A 114 -16.46 12.59 -15.54
CA PHE A 114 -16.59 13.64 -14.52
C PHE A 114 -15.66 14.83 -14.83
N ALA A 115 -14.36 14.58 -15.04
CA ALA A 115 -13.39 15.62 -15.34
C ALA A 115 -13.63 16.32 -16.69
N SER A 116 -14.30 15.65 -17.64
CA SER A 116 -14.72 16.29 -18.90
C SER A 116 -15.92 17.22 -18.70
N LEU A 117 -16.82 16.89 -17.76
CA LEU A 117 -18.02 17.66 -17.47
C LEU A 117 -17.77 18.82 -16.49
N ALA A 118 -16.80 18.66 -15.59
CA ALA A 118 -16.43 19.64 -14.57
C ALA A 118 -14.91 19.88 -14.51
N PRO A 119 -14.28 20.39 -15.59
CA PRO A 119 -12.82 20.56 -15.64
C PRO A 119 -12.27 21.61 -14.65
N GLY A 120 -13.15 22.46 -14.11
CA GLY A 120 -12.81 23.46 -13.10
C GLY A 120 -12.83 22.95 -11.66
N ASP A 121 -13.43 21.78 -11.42
CA ASP A 121 -13.49 21.13 -10.11
C ASP A 121 -12.08 20.66 -9.71
N ASP A 122 -11.70 20.89 -8.45
CA ASP A 122 -10.39 20.50 -7.90
C ASP A 122 -10.18 18.99 -7.93
N ARG A 123 -11.23 18.20 -7.61
CA ARG A 123 -11.19 16.73 -7.67
C ARG A 123 -10.90 16.25 -9.10
N ALA A 124 -11.42 16.95 -10.10
CA ALA A 124 -11.12 16.68 -11.50
C ALA A 124 -9.69 17.06 -11.89
N LYS A 125 -9.20 18.21 -11.42
CA LYS A 125 -7.82 18.68 -11.68
C LYS A 125 -6.79 17.75 -11.04
N GLU A 126 -7.02 17.35 -9.79
CA GLU A 126 -6.15 16.44 -9.06
C GLU A 126 -6.10 15.08 -9.77
N TYR A 127 -7.26 14.49 -10.09
CA TYR A 127 -7.35 13.26 -10.87
C TYR A 127 -6.58 13.31 -12.21
N LYS A 128 -6.67 14.43 -12.94
CA LYS A 128 -5.94 14.60 -14.20
C LYS A 128 -4.43 14.77 -14.00
N SER A 129 -3.99 15.28 -12.85
CA SER A 129 -2.58 15.43 -12.52
C SER A 129 -1.91 14.11 -12.15
N ASN A 130 -2.66 13.16 -11.55
CA ASN A 130 -2.17 11.83 -11.24
C ASN A 130 -3.22 10.73 -11.57
N PRO A 131 -3.31 10.25 -12.82
CA PRO A 131 -4.25 9.19 -13.18
C PRO A 131 -3.87 7.80 -12.62
N ASN A 132 -2.64 7.61 -12.14
CA ASN A 132 -2.13 6.34 -11.60
C ASN A 132 -2.11 6.32 -10.06
N TYR A 133 -2.79 7.26 -9.41
CA TYR A 133 -2.78 7.42 -7.95
C TYR A 133 -3.14 6.13 -7.18
N ILE A 134 -4.01 5.28 -7.73
CA ILE A 134 -4.39 4.02 -7.10
C ILE A 134 -3.19 3.09 -6.99
N GLN A 135 -2.42 2.92 -8.07
CA GLN A 135 -1.20 2.12 -8.05
C GLN A 135 -0.14 2.73 -7.12
N ASP A 136 -0.01 4.05 -7.13
CA ASP A 136 0.94 4.76 -6.27
C ASP A 136 0.62 4.54 -4.79
N ILE A 137 -0.65 4.66 -4.39
CA ILE A 137 -1.09 4.46 -3.02
C ILE A 137 -1.00 2.98 -2.61
N GLN A 138 -1.39 2.06 -3.49
CA GLN A 138 -1.27 0.61 -3.22
C GLN A 138 0.18 0.12 -3.20
N GLY A 139 1.10 0.86 -3.82
CA GLY A 139 2.54 0.56 -3.82
C GLY A 139 3.31 1.11 -2.61
N MET A 140 2.64 1.85 -1.71
CA MET A 140 3.26 2.33 -0.48
C MET A 140 3.61 1.15 0.44
N LYS A 141 4.80 1.18 1.06
CA LYS A 141 5.16 0.21 2.12
C LYS A 141 4.27 0.48 3.33
N ASP A 142 3.66 -0.57 3.87
CA ASP A 142 2.84 -0.47 5.08
C ASP A 142 3.67 0.17 6.21
N ALA A 143 3.20 1.33 6.71
CA ALA A 143 3.82 2.03 7.83
C ALA A 143 3.09 1.76 9.17
N PHE A 144 1.94 1.08 9.10
CA PHE A 144 1.07 0.81 10.24
C PHE A 144 0.44 -0.57 10.11
N THR A 145 0.01 -1.12 11.24
CA THR A 145 -0.93 -2.25 11.29
C THR A 145 -2.29 -1.74 11.76
N THR A 146 -3.37 -2.45 11.39
CA THR A 146 -4.72 -2.17 11.87
C THR A 146 -5.42 -3.43 12.37
N GLN A 147 -6.10 -3.36 13.52
CA GLN A 147 -6.86 -4.48 14.07
C GLN A 147 -8.20 -4.04 14.65
N ALA A 148 -9.30 -4.68 14.25
CA ALA A 148 -10.63 -4.39 14.80
C ALA A 148 -10.67 -4.66 16.32
N HIS A 149 -11.22 -3.71 17.08
CA HIS A 149 -11.34 -3.87 18.52
C HIS A 149 -12.49 -4.80 18.93
N LYS A 150 -12.26 -5.59 19.99
CA LYS A 150 -13.26 -6.54 20.51
C LYS A 150 -14.51 -5.87 21.08
N PHE A 151 -14.43 -4.60 21.51
CA PHE A 151 -15.56 -3.89 22.13
C PHE A 151 -16.54 -3.32 21.11
N ASN A 152 -16.25 -3.39 19.81
CA ASN A 152 -17.21 -3.03 18.77
C ASN A 152 -18.48 -3.89 18.88
N THR A 153 -19.56 -3.35 18.35
CA THR A 153 -20.92 -3.89 18.37
C THR A 153 -21.46 -4.04 16.96
N GLU A 154 -22.70 -4.52 16.81
CA GLU A 154 -23.37 -4.55 15.51
C GLU A 154 -23.88 -3.16 15.07
N ALA A 155 -23.89 -2.20 16.00
CA ALA A 155 -24.19 -0.79 15.72
C ALA A 155 -22.89 -0.04 15.40
N SER A 156 -23.01 1.18 14.87
CA SER A 156 -21.82 1.98 14.55
C SER A 156 -21.06 2.41 15.81
N ASP A 157 -19.75 2.20 15.78
CA ASP A 157 -18.75 2.52 16.81
C ASP A 157 -17.56 3.22 16.13
N PHE A 158 -17.28 4.47 16.47
CA PHE A 158 -16.29 5.27 15.72
C PHE A 158 -15.67 6.42 16.51
N SER A 159 -14.66 7.05 15.91
CA SER A 159 -13.87 8.18 16.40
C SER A 159 -13.34 7.97 17.81
N ALA A 160 -12.51 6.92 17.97
CA ALA A 160 -11.87 6.63 19.24
C ALA A 160 -10.68 7.57 19.49
N LEU A 161 -10.60 8.11 20.71
CA LEU A 161 -9.54 8.99 21.18
C LEU A 161 -9.06 8.53 22.55
N GLN A 162 -7.78 8.23 22.66
CA GLN A 162 -7.16 7.88 23.94
C GLN A 162 -6.55 9.11 24.60
N ILE A 163 -6.91 9.34 25.87
CA ILE A 163 -6.35 10.38 26.72
C ILE A 163 -5.96 9.74 28.06
N GLY A 164 -4.66 9.64 28.30
CA GLY A 164 -4.12 8.87 29.43
C GLY A 164 -4.53 7.40 29.33
N ASN A 165 -5.13 6.86 30.39
CA ASN A 165 -5.64 5.49 30.43
C ASN A 165 -7.14 5.39 30.08
N LYS A 166 -7.75 6.44 29.51
CA LYS A 166 -9.14 6.43 29.08
C LYS A 166 -9.22 6.45 27.55
N LEU A 167 -10.14 5.64 27.02
CA LEU A 167 -10.57 5.66 25.63
C LEU A 167 -11.97 6.25 25.56
N TYR A 168 -12.14 7.31 24.78
CA TYR A 168 -13.45 7.90 24.47
C TYR A 168 -13.83 7.56 23.03
N PHE A 169 -15.11 7.33 22.76
CA PHE A 169 -15.58 7.08 21.39
C PHE A 169 -17.08 7.32 21.27
N SER A 170 -17.56 7.47 20.03
CA SER A 170 -18.99 7.65 19.72
C SER A 170 -19.62 6.31 19.37
N SER A 171 -20.84 6.05 19.83
CA SER A 171 -21.50 4.76 19.57
C SER A 171 -23.02 4.82 19.55
N ALA A 172 -23.61 4.06 18.64
CA ALA A 172 -25.05 3.83 18.53
C ALA A 172 -25.52 2.59 19.33
N ARG A 173 -24.69 2.05 20.23
CA ARG A 173 -25.00 0.83 21.02
C ARG A 173 -26.13 0.98 22.04
N ASN A 174 -26.62 2.20 22.30
CA ASN A 174 -27.65 2.44 23.31
C ASN A 174 -29.06 2.20 22.78
N GLU A 175 -29.56 0.97 22.88
CA GLU A 175 -30.91 0.62 22.40
C GLU A 175 -32.07 1.34 23.12
N SER A 176 -31.80 2.01 24.25
CA SER A 176 -32.81 2.85 24.92
C SER A 176 -33.06 4.18 24.17
N ARG A 177 -32.16 4.57 23.26
CA ARG A 177 -32.31 5.77 22.43
C ARG A 177 -33.32 5.53 21.31
N GLY A 178 -33.93 6.63 20.86
CA GLY A 178 -34.75 6.61 19.66
C GLY A 178 -33.92 6.24 18.42
N LYS A 179 -34.57 5.72 17.39
CA LYS A 179 -33.89 5.42 16.11
C LYS A 179 -33.78 6.67 15.25
N TYR A 180 -32.58 6.94 14.78
CA TYR A 180 -32.29 8.04 13.89
C TYR A 180 -32.93 7.83 12.50
N GLY A 181 -33.42 8.91 11.90
CA GLY A 181 -34.15 8.87 10.64
C GLY A 181 -33.30 8.35 9.48
N TRP A 182 -32.01 8.72 9.47
CA TRP A 182 -31.05 8.52 8.39
C TRP A 182 -30.74 7.05 8.14
N ASN A 183 -30.21 6.36 9.16
CA ASN A 183 -29.67 4.99 9.09
C ASN A 183 -30.48 3.95 9.90
N LYS A 184 -31.45 4.39 10.72
CA LYS A 184 -32.25 3.54 11.63
C LYS A 184 -31.49 2.92 12.81
N GLU A 185 -30.29 3.38 13.08
CA GLU A 185 -29.57 3.07 14.31
C GLU A 185 -30.07 3.93 15.47
N PRO A 186 -29.84 3.53 16.74
CA PRO A 186 -30.09 4.41 17.87
C PRO A 186 -29.29 5.73 17.76
N TYR A 187 -29.78 6.80 18.39
CA TYR A 187 -28.99 8.03 18.52
C TYR A 187 -27.65 7.74 19.21
N LEU A 188 -26.62 8.45 18.75
CA LEU A 188 -25.24 8.29 19.21
C LEU A 188 -25.08 8.90 20.60
N ASP A 189 -24.37 8.19 21.47
CA ASP A 189 -23.85 8.69 22.74
C ASP A 189 -22.31 8.62 22.72
N ILE A 190 -21.65 9.43 23.55
CA ILE A 190 -20.22 9.28 23.85
C ILE A 190 -20.05 8.26 24.98
N TYR A 191 -19.14 7.33 24.78
CA TYR A 191 -18.74 6.30 25.73
C TYR A 191 -17.30 6.52 26.19
N GLU A 192 -17.00 6.02 27.38
CA GLU A 192 -15.64 5.89 27.89
C GLU A 192 -15.32 4.44 28.29
N ALA A 193 -14.06 4.05 28.17
CA ALA A 193 -13.52 2.80 28.66
C ALA A 193 -12.13 3.02 29.27
N THR A 194 -11.76 2.24 30.28
CA THR A 194 -10.40 2.25 30.84
C THR A 194 -9.51 1.28 30.06
N ILE A 195 -8.28 1.70 29.78
CA ILE A 195 -7.22 0.87 29.21
C ILE A 195 -6.30 0.47 30.37
N ASP A 196 -6.02 -0.82 30.50
CA ASP A 196 -5.06 -1.31 31.51
C ASP A 196 -3.60 -1.19 31.05
N ASP A 197 -2.66 -1.50 31.95
CA ASP A 197 -1.21 -1.41 31.68
C ASP A 197 -0.75 -2.34 30.53
N ALA A 198 -1.55 -3.36 30.18
CA ALA A 198 -1.29 -4.26 29.06
C ALA A 198 -1.90 -3.75 27.74
N GLY A 199 -2.53 -2.56 27.74
CA GLY A 199 -3.19 -1.99 26.57
C GLY A 199 -4.58 -2.58 26.30
N VAL A 200 -5.13 -3.38 27.22
CA VAL A 200 -6.44 -4.00 27.04
C VAL A 200 -7.54 -3.01 27.40
N VAL A 201 -8.43 -2.76 26.44
CA VAL A 201 -9.60 -1.91 26.64
C VAL A 201 -10.66 -2.66 27.45
N GLY A 202 -11.03 -2.10 28.60
CA GLY A 202 -12.08 -2.59 29.47
C GLY A 202 -13.48 -2.43 28.87
N LYS A 203 -14.51 -2.76 29.66
CA LYS A 203 -15.91 -2.66 29.22
C LYS A 203 -16.31 -1.17 29.07
N PRO A 204 -16.78 -0.73 27.91
CA PRO A 204 -17.27 0.64 27.75
C PRO A 204 -18.50 0.95 28.59
N ALA A 205 -18.56 2.17 29.10
CA ALA A 205 -19.67 2.76 29.84
C ALA A 205 -20.08 4.10 29.21
N LEU A 206 -21.34 4.49 29.39
CA LEU A 206 -21.79 5.82 28.98
C LEU A 206 -20.98 6.89 29.72
N LEU A 207 -20.59 7.95 29.01
CA LEU A 207 -19.91 9.08 29.64
C LEU A 207 -20.81 9.69 30.72
N GLU A 208 -20.26 9.84 31.93
CA GLU A 208 -20.98 10.42 33.06
C GLU A 208 -21.07 11.95 32.96
N GLY A 209 -22.21 12.49 33.42
CA GLY A 209 -22.50 13.92 33.42
C GLY A 209 -23.58 14.32 32.42
N ASP A 210 -23.50 15.55 31.93
CA ASP A 210 -24.57 16.22 31.16
C ASP A 210 -24.31 16.22 29.65
N VAL A 211 -23.27 15.48 29.21
CA VAL A 211 -22.84 15.40 27.81
C VAL A 211 -23.81 14.57 26.97
N ASN A 212 -24.25 13.40 27.42
CA ASN A 212 -25.14 12.58 26.60
C ASN A 212 -26.61 13.02 26.72
N THR A 213 -27.30 13.14 25.59
CA THR A 213 -28.71 13.54 25.52
C THR A 213 -29.53 12.49 24.78
N LYS A 214 -30.78 12.80 24.43
CA LYS A 214 -31.63 11.88 23.65
C LYS A 214 -31.37 11.96 22.14
N TYR A 215 -30.47 12.84 21.70
CA TYR A 215 -30.06 13.08 20.31
C TYR A 215 -28.58 12.75 20.14
N HIS A 216 -27.99 13.02 18.96
CA HIS A 216 -26.60 12.67 18.69
C HIS A 216 -25.62 13.55 19.47
N GLU A 217 -24.73 12.89 20.20
CA GLU A 217 -23.40 13.37 20.53
C GLU A 217 -22.35 12.54 19.78
N GLY A 218 -21.25 13.18 19.41
CA GLY A 218 -20.14 12.51 18.74
C GLY A 218 -18.81 13.20 19.05
N THR A 219 -17.75 12.79 18.33
CA THR A 219 -16.38 13.35 18.31
C THR A 219 -16.07 14.43 19.34
N MET A 220 -15.09 14.16 20.18
CA MET A 220 -14.72 15.02 21.30
C MET A 220 -13.21 15.13 21.41
N ASP A 221 -12.76 16.17 22.10
CA ASP A 221 -11.39 16.33 22.57
C ASP A 221 -11.38 17.09 23.90
N ILE A 222 -10.30 16.95 24.68
CA ILE A 222 -10.16 17.53 26.01
C ILE A 222 -8.91 18.42 26.04
N THR A 223 -9.02 19.59 26.66
CA THR A 223 -7.86 20.47 26.86
C THR A 223 -6.78 19.78 27.71
N PRO A 224 -5.48 20.04 27.48
CA PRO A 224 -4.40 19.37 28.22
C PRO A 224 -4.41 19.59 29.74
N ASP A 225 -5.07 20.67 30.21
CA ASP A 225 -5.31 20.94 31.63
C ASP A 225 -6.49 20.14 32.22
N ASP A 226 -7.07 19.22 31.44
CA ASP A 226 -8.20 18.33 31.77
C ASP A 226 -9.45 19.08 32.27
N LYS A 227 -9.57 20.35 31.89
CA LYS A 227 -10.61 21.25 32.41
C LYS A 227 -11.83 21.32 31.51
N TYR A 228 -11.62 21.35 30.20
CA TYR A 228 -12.69 21.54 29.22
C TYR A 228 -12.74 20.37 28.24
N MET A 229 -13.93 19.81 28.04
CA MET A 229 -14.22 18.95 26.89
C MET A 229 -14.91 19.78 25.83
N PHE A 230 -14.46 19.67 24.59
CA PHE A 230 -15.18 20.14 23.41
C PHE A 230 -15.71 18.93 22.66
N PHE A 231 -16.97 18.96 22.25
CA PHE A 231 -17.61 17.81 21.61
C PHE A 231 -18.69 18.23 20.63
N THR A 232 -18.94 17.38 19.64
CA THR A 232 -19.98 17.61 18.64
C THR A 232 -21.33 17.16 19.17
N ARG A 233 -22.36 17.98 19.01
CA ARG A 233 -23.74 17.62 19.36
C ARG A 233 -24.71 18.23 18.36
N VAL A 234 -25.82 17.53 18.10
CA VAL A 234 -27.02 18.13 17.49
C VAL A 234 -27.49 19.31 18.35
N ASP A 235 -28.02 20.36 17.73
CA ASP A 235 -28.39 21.60 18.40
C ASP A 235 -29.53 21.43 19.41
N TYR A 236 -29.14 21.02 20.61
CA TYR A 236 -30.03 20.67 21.71
C TYR A 236 -29.39 21.01 23.06
N LEU A 237 -30.00 21.97 23.77
CA LEU A 237 -29.56 22.39 25.10
C LEU A 237 -30.76 22.67 26.00
N LYS A 238 -30.77 22.06 27.20
CA LYS A 238 -31.78 22.32 28.25
C LYS A 238 -33.25 22.18 27.81
N GLY A 239 -33.51 21.33 26.81
CA GLY A 239 -34.86 21.07 26.29
C GLY A 239 -35.19 21.82 25.01
N ASP A 240 -34.38 22.81 24.65
CA ASP A 240 -34.52 23.57 23.41
C ASP A 240 -33.85 22.79 22.27
N TYR A 241 -34.63 22.46 21.24
CA TYR A 241 -34.17 21.76 20.03
C TYR A 241 -34.34 22.72 18.85
N GLU A 242 -33.22 23.16 18.29
CA GLU A 242 -33.22 24.18 17.24
C GLU A 242 -33.13 23.56 15.85
N LYS A 243 -33.75 24.23 14.88
CA LYS A 243 -33.82 23.79 13.49
C LYS A 243 -33.48 24.95 12.57
N ALA A 244 -32.67 24.65 11.57
CA ALA A 244 -32.37 25.55 10.47
C ALA A 244 -33.60 25.83 9.60
N THR A 245 -33.44 26.74 8.65
CA THR A 245 -34.46 27.07 7.65
C THR A 245 -34.88 25.88 6.78
N ASP A 246 -34.00 24.89 6.59
CA ASP A 246 -34.29 23.65 5.87
C ASP A 246 -35.09 22.61 6.69
N GLY A 247 -35.32 22.89 7.98
CA GLY A 247 -36.11 22.06 8.89
C GLY A 247 -35.33 20.97 9.63
N GLU A 248 -34.01 20.89 9.40
CA GLU A 248 -33.07 19.99 10.07
C GLU A 248 -32.34 20.69 11.21
N SER A 249 -31.97 19.93 12.24
CA SER A 249 -31.11 20.45 13.31
C SER A 249 -29.66 20.23 12.96
N LYS A 250 -28.82 21.25 13.15
CA LYS A 250 -27.41 21.23 12.75
C LYS A 250 -26.54 20.68 13.88
N LEU A 251 -25.35 20.23 13.51
CA LEU A 251 -24.31 19.88 14.46
C LEU A 251 -23.59 21.16 14.90
N ASN A 252 -23.27 21.25 16.19
CA ASN A 252 -22.49 22.33 16.78
C ASN A 252 -21.43 21.78 17.73
N ILE A 253 -20.36 22.56 17.94
CA ILE A 253 -19.36 22.26 18.97
C ILE A 253 -19.79 22.90 20.28
N TYR A 254 -20.02 22.05 21.28
CA TYR A 254 -20.34 22.41 22.65
C TYR A 254 -19.11 22.25 23.55
N ARG A 255 -19.17 22.88 24.73
CA ARG A 255 -18.14 22.76 25.77
C ARG A 255 -18.72 22.29 27.09
N ALA A 256 -18.10 21.30 27.72
CA ALA A 256 -18.37 20.88 29.10
C ALA A 256 -17.17 21.18 30.03
N ILE A 257 -17.42 21.24 31.33
CA ILE A 257 -16.40 21.47 32.38
C ILE A 257 -16.28 20.22 33.23
N LYS A 258 -15.05 19.81 33.54
CA LYS A 258 -14.80 18.70 34.47
C LYS A 258 -15.04 19.15 35.91
N ALA A 259 -16.00 18.53 36.60
CA ALA A 259 -16.32 18.82 37.98
C ALA A 259 -16.68 17.52 38.72
N GLY A 260 -15.95 17.20 39.80
CA GLY A 260 -16.21 15.99 40.60
C GLY A 260 -15.96 14.66 39.87
N GLY A 261 -15.18 14.68 38.79
CA GLY A 261 -14.93 13.51 37.94
C GLY A 261 -15.90 13.36 36.75
N GLU A 262 -16.94 14.18 36.70
CA GLU A 262 -17.98 14.15 35.66
C GLU A 262 -17.88 15.39 34.75
N TRP A 263 -18.49 15.29 33.56
CA TRP A 263 -18.58 16.42 32.63
C TRP A 263 -19.90 17.16 32.80
N ARG A 264 -19.83 18.37 33.38
CA ARG A 264 -20.99 19.18 33.77
C ARG A 264 -20.98 20.51 33.02
N ASP A 265 -21.99 21.34 33.26
CA ASP A 265 -22.07 22.73 32.79
C ASP A 265 -21.88 22.89 31.27
N VAL A 266 -22.59 22.06 30.50
CA VAL A 266 -22.58 22.13 29.03
C VAL A 266 -23.09 23.51 28.56
N ALA A 267 -22.32 24.14 27.69
CA ALA A 267 -22.61 25.44 27.10
C ALA A 267 -22.21 25.48 25.61
N THR A 268 -22.83 26.39 24.86
CA THR A 268 -22.49 26.65 23.47
C THR A 268 -21.14 27.38 23.36
N THR A 269 -20.58 27.43 22.15
CA THR A 269 -19.31 28.10 21.85
C THR A 269 -19.53 29.26 20.88
N SER A 270 -18.51 30.07 20.65
CA SER A 270 -18.54 31.13 19.62
C SER A 270 -18.63 30.62 18.18
N LEU A 271 -18.57 29.30 17.97
CA LEU A 271 -18.70 28.67 16.66
C LEU A 271 -20.14 28.24 16.34
N GLU A 272 -21.06 28.39 17.29
CA GLU A 272 -22.46 27.98 17.15
C GLU A 272 -23.13 28.60 15.91
N SER A 273 -23.84 27.76 15.16
CA SER A 273 -24.65 28.16 14.02
C SER A 273 -25.93 27.34 13.95
N GLN A 274 -27.03 28.03 13.62
CA GLN A 274 -28.32 27.39 13.34
C GLN A 274 -28.44 26.94 11.89
N GLU A 275 -27.65 27.49 10.96
CA GLU A 275 -27.87 27.28 9.51
C GLU A 275 -26.90 26.29 8.87
N TYR A 276 -25.77 26.01 9.51
CA TYR A 276 -24.74 25.10 8.97
C TYR A 276 -24.08 24.29 10.09
N GLY A 277 -23.57 23.12 9.75
CA GLY A 277 -22.88 22.24 10.70
C GLY A 277 -21.48 22.73 11.09
N VAL A 278 -21.15 22.51 12.36
CA VAL A 278 -19.79 22.64 12.92
C VAL A 278 -19.55 21.45 13.85
N GLY A 279 -18.43 20.75 13.67
CA GLY A 279 -18.14 19.56 14.45
C GLY A 279 -16.70 19.08 14.34
N HIS A 280 -16.46 17.88 14.88
CA HIS A 280 -15.19 17.17 14.83
C HIS A 280 -14.02 17.98 15.45
N PRO A 281 -14.11 18.41 16.73
CA PRO A 281 -13.04 19.18 17.36
C PRO A 281 -11.78 18.35 17.57
N SER A 282 -10.61 18.98 17.39
CA SER A 282 -9.31 18.46 17.81
C SER A 282 -8.42 19.59 18.33
N ILE A 283 -7.72 19.36 19.43
CA ILE A 283 -7.00 20.38 20.20
C ILE A 283 -5.51 20.06 20.21
N THR A 284 -4.67 21.07 20.02
CA THR A 284 -3.21 20.91 20.08
C THR A 284 -2.74 20.48 21.47
N LYS A 285 -1.60 19.77 21.53
CA LYS A 285 -0.98 19.31 22.79
C LYS A 285 -0.71 20.43 23.81
N ASP A 286 -0.49 21.66 23.34
CA ASP A 286 -0.31 22.85 24.18
C ASP A 286 -1.64 23.54 24.59
N GLY A 287 -2.77 23.07 24.06
CA GLY A 287 -4.11 23.56 24.33
C GLY A 287 -4.43 24.92 23.70
N SER A 288 -3.56 25.44 22.82
CA SER A 288 -3.66 26.80 22.31
C SER A 288 -4.50 26.94 21.04
N THR A 289 -4.75 25.84 20.31
CA THR A 289 -5.44 25.86 19.02
C THR A 289 -6.47 24.74 18.97
N ILE A 290 -7.63 25.03 18.40
CA ILE A 290 -8.66 24.04 18.06
C ILE A 290 -8.83 23.97 16.55
N TYR A 291 -8.78 22.76 16.00
CA TYR A 291 -9.15 22.40 14.64
C TYR A 291 -10.56 21.81 14.65
N PHE A 292 -11.31 22.02 13.57
CA PHE A 292 -12.66 21.49 13.44
C PHE A 292 -13.12 21.50 11.99
N ALA A 293 -14.19 20.76 11.69
CA ALA A 293 -14.84 20.75 10.37
C ALA A 293 -16.09 21.64 10.38
N SER A 294 -16.38 22.33 9.28
CA SER A 294 -17.58 23.14 9.15
C SER A 294 -18.08 23.29 7.71
N GLU A 295 -19.41 23.39 7.56
CA GLU A 295 -20.13 23.72 6.33
C GLU A 295 -20.34 25.24 6.15
N ALA A 296 -19.55 26.07 6.86
CA ALA A 296 -19.74 27.51 6.88
C ALA A 296 -19.71 28.13 5.46
N PRO A 297 -20.59 29.10 5.15
CA PRO A 297 -20.59 29.78 3.86
C PRO A 297 -19.23 30.39 3.51
N GLY A 298 -18.79 30.21 2.26
CA GLY A 298 -17.48 30.66 1.79
C GLY A 298 -16.38 29.61 1.89
N GLY A 299 -16.72 28.40 2.36
CA GLY A 299 -15.88 27.21 2.19
C GLY A 299 -15.75 26.74 0.73
N LEU A 300 -14.94 25.70 0.52
CA LEU A 300 -14.60 25.14 -0.78
C LEU A 300 -15.54 23.99 -1.17
N GLY A 301 -15.94 23.16 -0.22
CA GLY A 301 -16.70 21.94 -0.47
C GLY A 301 -17.91 21.75 0.46
N GLY A 302 -18.20 20.48 0.76
CA GLY A 302 -19.26 20.08 1.67
C GLY A 302 -18.91 20.48 3.11
N THR A 303 -17.86 19.85 3.65
CA THR A 303 -17.24 20.26 4.91
C THR A 303 -15.78 20.66 4.65
N ASP A 304 -15.34 21.69 5.34
CA ASP A 304 -13.96 22.17 5.28
C ASP A 304 -13.33 22.15 6.68
N ILE A 305 -12.02 21.95 6.75
CA ILE A 305 -11.24 22.09 7.97
C ILE A 305 -10.89 23.57 8.23
N TYR A 306 -11.16 23.99 9.46
CA TYR A 306 -10.84 25.30 10.02
C TYR A 306 -9.96 25.14 11.25
N LYS A 307 -9.30 26.24 11.65
CA LYS A 307 -8.65 26.36 12.95
C LYS A 307 -8.96 27.69 13.63
N ALA A 308 -8.89 27.73 14.95
CA ALA A 308 -9.03 28.93 15.77
C ALA A 308 -8.13 28.87 17.01
N ASP A 309 -7.78 30.03 17.56
CA ASP A 309 -7.08 30.09 18.84
C ASP A 309 -8.04 29.69 19.96
N LEU A 310 -7.53 28.90 20.91
CA LEU A 310 -8.23 28.46 22.10
C LEU A 310 -7.55 29.04 23.34
N LYS A 311 -8.32 29.76 24.16
CA LYS A 311 -7.81 30.33 25.42
C LYS A 311 -8.86 30.29 26.52
N ASN A 312 -8.55 29.59 27.62
CA ASN A 312 -9.44 29.47 28.79
C ASN A 312 -10.86 29.02 28.40
N GLY A 313 -10.97 28.04 27.50
CA GLY A 313 -12.25 27.52 27.02
C GLY A 313 -13.03 28.46 26.09
N LYS A 314 -12.39 29.51 25.55
CA LYS A 314 -12.97 30.44 24.55
C LYS A 314 -12.25 30.28 23.21
N ILE A 315 -13.03 30.27 22.14
CA ILE A 315 -12.55 30.07 20.76
C ILE A 315 -12.56 31.43 20.03
N SER A 316 -11.48 31.77 19.35
CA SER A 316 -11.38 32.99 18.53
C SER A 316 -12.16 32.87 17.22
N ASN A 317 -12.05 33.89 16.36
CA ASN A 317 -12.55 33.78 14.99
C ASN A 317 -11.78 32.68 14.24
N PRO A 318 -12.47 31.81 13.50
CA PRO A 318 -11.84 30.72 12.78
C PRO A 318 -11.25 31.13 11.43
N VAL A 319 -10.28 30.34 10.97
CA VAL A 319 -9.57 30.49 9.70
C VAL A 319 -9.66 29.18 8.93
N ASN A 320 -10.16 29.24 7.69
CA ASN A 320 -10.20 28.10 6.76
C ASN A 320 -8.76 27.70 6.36
N LEU A 321 -8.45 26.41 6.33
CA LEU A 321 -7.09 25.93 5.98
C LEU A 321 -6.74 26.01 4.48
N GLY A 322 -7.69 26.42 3.65
CA GLY A 322 -7.48 26.73 2.24
C GLY A 322 -7.38 25.49 1.34
N PRO A 323 -7.15 25.70 0.02
CA PRO A 323 -7.30 24.67 -1.03
C PRO A 323 -6.22 23.60 -1.03
N THR A 324 -5.24 23.67 -0.13
CA THR A 324 -4.27 22.58 0.05
C THR A 324 -4.86 21.47 0.91
N VAL A 325 -5.62 21.82 1.95
CA VAL A 325 -6.26 20.86 2.85
C VAL A 325 -7.70 20.59 2.43
N ASN A 326 -8.44 21.65 2.08
CA ASN A 326 -9.85 21.58 1.73
C ASN A 326 -10.07 21.43 0.23
N THR A 327 -11.13 20.73 -0.14
CA THR A 327 -11.49 20.31 -1.49
C THR A 327 -12.94 20.69 -1.80
N SER A 328 -13.45 20.37 -3.00
CA SER A 328 -14.91 20.44 -3.26
C SER A 328 -15.70 19.29 -2.60
N GLY A 329 -15.03 18.33 -1.94
CA GLY A 329 -15.64 17.21 -1.23
C GLY A 329 -15.92 17.53 0.24
N ASP A 330 -16.06 16.48 1.04
CA ASP A 330 -16.09 16.55 2.51
C ASP A 330 -14.69 16.34 3.05
N ASP A 331 -14.15 17.33 3.73
CA ASP A 331 -12.91 17.31 4.49
C ASP A 331 -13.25 17.47 5.99
N SER A 332 -13.12 16.38 6.73
CA SER A 332 -13.68 16.22 8.08
C SER A 332 -12.77 15.42 9.01
N PHE A 333 -13.19 15.26 10.27
CA PHE A 333 -12.48 14.49 11.29
C PHE A 333 -11.00 14.87 11.47
N PRO A 334 -10.68 16.16 11.70
CA PRO A 334 -9.30 16.54 11.97
C PRO A 334 -8.81 15.91 13.27
N HIS A 335 -7.54 15.52 13.29
CA HIS A 335 -6.77 15.16 14.48
C HIS A 335 -5.39 15.79 14.37
N VAL A 336 -5.04 16.68 15.30
CA VAL A 336 -3.70 17.23 15.38
C VAL A 336 -2.85 16.40 16.33
N ALA A 337 -1.77 15.81 15.81
CA ALA A 337 -0.82 15.03 16.60
C ALA A 337 0.15 15.94 17.36
N ASP A 338 0.92 15.32 18.25
CA ASP A 338 1.85 15.99 19.15
C ASP A 338 2.97 16.78 18.43
N ASP A 339 3.39 16.30 17.27
CA ASP A 339 4.39 16.94 16.41
C ASP A 339 3.83 18.09 15.55
N GLY A 340 2.51 18.33 15.62
CA GLY A 340 1.79 19.32 14.82
C GLY A 340 1.29 18.80 13.48
N THR A 341 1.49 17.52 13.14
CA THR A 341 0.91 16.88 11.96
C THR A 341 -0.61 16.87 12.09
N LEU A 342 -1.30 17.37 11.06
CA LEU A 342 -2.76 17.33 10.98
C LEU A 342 -3.18 16.11 10.16
N TYR A 343 -3.85 15.17 10.80
CA TYR A 343 -4.58 14.10 10.12
C TYR A 343 -6.03 14.54 9.89
N PHE A 344 -6.63 14.13 8.78
CA PHE A 344 -8.03 14.39 8.48
C PHE A 344 -8.55 13.37 7.46
N SER A 345 -9.86 13.26 7.33
CA SER A 345 -10.48 12.40 6.33
C SER A 345 -11.11 13.20 5.22
N SER A 346 -10.91 12.74 3.98
CA SER A 346 -11.44 13.42 2.80
C SER A 346 -12.04 12.44 1.82
N ASN A 347 -13.15 12.85 1.21
CA ASN A 347 -13.68 12.20 0.02
C ASN A 347 -13.44 13.03 -1.25
N GLY A 348 -12.65 14.10 -1.18
CA GLY A 348 -12.30 14.96 -2.31
C GLY A 348 -10.89 14.72 -2.86
N HIS A 349 -9.91 14.50 -1.97
CA HIS A 349 -8.54 14.13 -2.35
C HIS A 349 -8.47 12.74 -3.03
N LEU A 350 -7.41 12.48 -3.78
CA LEU A 350 -7.20 11.17 -4.40
C LEU A 350 -6.92 10.07 -3.36
N GLY A 351 -7.83 9.10 -3.27
CA GLY A 351 -7.76 8.01 -2.29
C GLY A 351 -8.43 6.71 -2.75
N LEU A 352 -8.30 5.65 -1.94
CA LEU A 352 -8.69 4.28 -2.29
C LEU A 352 -10.21 4.04 -2.21
N GLY A 353 -10.94 4.82 -1.41
CA GLY A 353 -12.31 4.50 -1.01
C GLY A 353 -13.29 5.67 -1.00
N GLY A 354 -14.21 5.67 -0.04
CA GLY A 354 -15.15 6.75 0.21
C GLY A 354 -14.43 7.92 0.86
N LEU A 355 -14.52 8.04 2.19
CA LEU A 355 -13.56 8.82 2.98
C LEU A 355 -12.24 8.06 3.10
N ASP A 356 -11.12 8.75 2.87
CA ASP A 356 -9.77 8.24 3.14
C ASP A 356 -9.07 9.18 4.12
N VAL A 357 -8.18 8.64 4.96
CA VAL A 357 -7.32 9.40 5.87
C VAL A 357 -6.11 9.98 5.12
N PHE A 358 -5.86 11.26 5.34
CA PHE A 358 -4.70 12.00 4.84
C PHE A 358 -3.96 12.66 6.01
N LYS A 359 -2.68 12.94 5.80
CA LYS A 359 -1.89 13.80 6.68
C LYS A 359 -1.45 15.07 5.96
N PHE A 360 -1.49 16.19 6.66
CA PHE A 360 -0.96 17.47 6.25
C PHE A 360 0.23 17.84 7.15
N MET A 361 1.40 17.92 6.54
CA MET A 361 2.66 18.29 7.20
C MET A 361 3.51 19.08 6.21
N ASP A 362 4.16 20.15 6.67
CA ASP A 362 5.05 21.00 5.85
C ASP A 362 4.43 21.48 4.52
N GLY A 363 3.14 21.83 4.54
CA GLY A 363 2.44 22.34 3.35
C GLY A 363 2.04 21.27 2.34
N LYS A 364 2.18 19.98 2.67
CA LYS A 364 1.87 18.86 1.79
C LYS A 364 0.81 17.94 2.39
N VAL A 365 -0.22 17.65 1.61
CA VAL A 365 -1.19 16.57 1.89
C VAL A 365 -0.69 15.26 1.31
N THR A 366 -0.74 14.18 2.08
CA THR A 366 -0.36 12.83 1.67
C THR A 366 -1.40 11.82 2.15
N ASN A 367 -1.88 10.95 1.25
CA ASN A 367 -2.76 9.84 1.60
C ASN A 367 -2.01 8.86 2.52
N MET A 368 -2.68 8.34 3.56
CA MET A 368 -2.05 7.45 4.55
C MET A 368 -1.81 6.01 4.07
N GLY A 369 -2.29 5.65 2.87
CA GLY A 369 -2.10 4.33 2.28
C GLY A 369 -2.77 3.20 3.06
N ALA A 370 -2.63 1.97 2.56
CA ALA A 370 -3.01 0.79 3.31
C ALA A 370 -2.01 0.53 4.47
N PRO A 371 -2.42 -0.13 5.57
CA PRO A 371 -3.78 -0.55 5.87
C PRO A 371 -4.64 0.52 6.57
N ILE A 372 -4.15 1.76 6.75
CA ILE A 372 -4.96 2.83 7.35
C ILE A 372 -6.18 3.13 6.49
N ASN A 373 -6.00 3.20 5.18
CA ASN A 373 -7.05 3.36 4.19
C ASN A 373 -7.41 2.01 3.56
N SER A 374 -8.68 1.87 3.24
CA SER A 374 -9.33 0.72 2.66
C SER A 374 -10.08 1.14 1.40
N SER A 375 -10.84 0.24 0.79
CA SER A 375 -11.72 0.62 -0.31
C SER A 375 -13.02 1.30 0.15
N LEU A 376 -13.34 1.32 1.44
CA LEU A 376 -14.59 1.90 1.96
C LEU A 376 -14.33 3.23 2.69
N ASP A 377 -15.10 3.56 3.72
CA ASP A 377 -14.90 4.80 4.49
C ASP A 377 -13.88 4.57 5.60
N ASP A 378 -12.92 5.48 5.73
CA ASP A 378 -11.84 5.46 6.71
C ASP A 378 -11.68 6.83 7.35
N PHE A 379 -12.03 6.94 8.63
CA PHE A 379 -12.18 8.23 9.28
C PHE A 379 -11.95 8.25 10.79
N GLY A 380 -11.88 9.47 11.35
CA GLY A 380 -11.62 9.66 12.77
C GLY A 380 -10.28 9.07 13.20
N PHE A 381 -9.24 9.27 12.38
CA PHE A 381 -7.89 8.78 12.68
C PHE A 381 -7.31 9.57 13.85
N THR A 382 -6.95 8.89 14.93
CA THR A 382 -6.21 9.47 16.05
C THR A 382 -4.90 8.72 16.20
N TYR A 383 -3.84 9.44 16.57
CA TYR A 383 -2.51 8.85 16.65
C TYR A 383 -1.59 9.64 17.57
N SER A 384 -0.73 8.92 18.29
CA SER A 384 0.28 9.44 19.21
C SER A 384 1.65 8.95 18.76
N ASP A 385 2.53 9.89 18.38
CA ASP A 385 3.92 9.59 18.01
C ASP A 385 4.75 9.05 19.16
N GLU A 386 4.42 9.46 20.39
CA GLU A 386 5.09 9.03 21.62
C GLU A 386 4.91 7.53 21.85
N THR A 387 3.70 7.02 21.62
CA THR A 387 3.39 5.60 21.83
C THR A 387 3.46 4.78 20.54
N GLY A 388 3.47 5.43 19.37
CA GLY A 388 3.32 4.77 18.08
C GLY A 388 1.96 4.10 17.90
N LYS A 389 0.93 4.52 18.66
CA LYS A 389 -0.40 3.89 18.67
C LYS A 389 -1.51 4.88 18.39
N GLY A 390 -2.63 4.38 17.91
CA GLY A 390 -3.77 5.19 17.52
C GLY A 390 -5.01 4.36 17.20
N TYR A 391 -5.96 4.99 16.54
CA TYR A 391 -7.21 4.37 16.10
C TYR A 391 -7.64 4.92 14.75
N VAL A 392 -8.37 4.12 13.98
CA VAL A 392 -9.10 4.55 12.78
C VAL A 392 -10.48 3.90 12.80
N SER A 393 -11.49 4.63 12.32
CA SER A 393 -12.86 4.12 12.17
C SER A 393 -13.08 3.71 10.73
N SER A 394 -13.76 2.60 10.51
CA SER A 394 -14.04 2.14 9.15
C SER A 394 -15.22 1.20 9.09
N ASN A 395 -15.91 1.20 7.95
CA ASN A 395 -16.94 0.21 7.61
C ASN A 395 -16.39 -0.95 6.76
N ARG A 396 -15.05 -1.11 6.71
CA ARG A 396 -14.36 -2.23 6.06
C ARG A 396 -14.80 -3.59 6.62
N ALA A 397 -14.66 -4.62 5.78
CA ALA A 397 -14.90 -6.00 6.20
C ALA A 397 -13.96 -6.42 7.35
N GLY A 398 -14.46 -7.27 8.26
CA GLY A 398 -13.72 -7.77 9.43
C GLY A 398 -14.08 -7.07 10.74
N GLY A 399 -14.87 -5.99 10.67
CA GLY A 399 -15.58 -5.39 11.80
C GLY A 399 -16.83 -6.17 12.19
N LYS A 400 -17.58 -5.66 13.16
CA LYS A 400 -18.82 -6.26 13.70
C LYS A 400 -20.09 -5.54 13.24
N GLY A 401 -20.02 -4.27 12.88
CA GLY A 401 -21.17 -3.39 12.71
C GLY A 401 -21.14 -2.58 11.41
N GLY A 402 -21.75 -1.40 11.44
CA GLY A 402 -21.68 -0.41 10.37
C GLY A 402 -20.29 0.18 10.29
N ASP A 403 -20.03 1.19 11.12
CA ASP A 403 -18.67 1.67 11.37
C ASP A 403 -18.06 0.95 12.59
N ASP A 404 -16.79 0.60 12.50
CA ASP A 404 -16.03 -0.12 13.53
C ASP A 404 -14.73 0.61 13.86
N ILE A 405 -14.30 0.55 15.13
CA ILE A 405 -13.00 1.06 15.55
C ILE A 405 -11.91 -0.01 15.36
N TYR A 406 -10.82 0.40 14.73
CA TYR A 406 -9.60 -0.37 14.53
C TYR A 406 -8.46 0.28 15.29
N GLY A 407 -7.75 -0.49 16.10
CA GLY A 407 -6.49 -0.07 16.72
C GLY A 407 -5.41 0.01 15.66
N VAL A 408 -4.58 1.05 15.74
CA VAL A 408 -3.48 1.34 14.84
C VAL A 408 -2.17 1.24 15.62
N GLU A 409 -1.20 0.52 15.10
CA GLU A 409 0.16 0.50 15.64
C GLU A 409 1.17 0.76 14.53
N ARG A 410 2.11 1.68 14.77
CA ARG A 410 3.21 2.01 13.86
C ARG A 410 4.06 0.76 13.65
N ILE A 411 4.33 0.44 12.40
CA ILE A 411 5.37 -0.53 12.05
C ILE A 411 6.67 0.23 12.23
N GLU A 412 7.47 -0.18 13.21
CA GLU A 412 8.84 0.31 13.30
C GLU A 412 9.63 -0.27 12.13
N ILE A 413 9.80 0.56 11.10
CA ILE A 413 10.64 0.23 9.95
C ILE A 413 12.08 0.27 10.46
N CYS A 414 12.61 -0.90 10.76
CA CYS A 414 13.96 -1.05 11.21
C CYS A 414 14.89 -1.29 10.03
N GLU A 415 15.59 -0.24 9.58
CA GLU A 415 16.62 -0.32 8.56
C GLU A 415 18.01 -0.18 9.18
N VAL A 416 18.90 -1.14 8.89
CA VAL A 416 20.27 -1.18 9.42
C VAL A 416 21.27 -1.09 8.28
N ALA A 417 22.29 -0.26 8.48
CA ALA A 417 23.45 -0.23 7.61
C ALA A 417 24.34 -1.46 7.89
N VAL A 418 24.46 -2.35 6.91
CA VAL A 418 25.34 -3.52 6.96
C VAL A 418 26.64 -3.20 6.24
N THR A 419 27.74 -3.23 6.98
CA THR A 419 29.10 -3.07 6.45
C THR A 419 29.68 -4.43 6.09
N VAL A 420 29.90 -4.68 4.80
CA VAL A 420 30.57 -5.89 4.31
C VAL A 420 32.02 -5.57 4.00
N LYS A 421 32.95 -6.24 4.68
CA LYS A 421 34.38 -6.06 4.48
C LYS A 421 35.00 -7.30 3.86
N ALA A 422 35.56 -7.16 2.67
CA ALA A 422 36.31 -8.22 2.00
C ALA A 422 37.77 -8.23 2.49
N VAL A 423 38.22 -9.37 3.01
CA VAL A 423 39.59 -9.55 3.50
C VAL A 423 40.22 -10.82 2.93
N ASP A 424 41.53 -10.76 2.75
CA ASP A 424 42.36 -11.89 2.38
C ASP A 424 42.46 -12.88 3.54
N LYS A 425 42.06 -14.13 3.31
CA LYS A 425 41.96 -15.17 4.35
C LYS A 425 43.31 -15.51 4.97
N GLU A 426 44.40 -15.36 4.24
CA GLU A 426 45.75 -15.71 4.70
C GLU A 426 46.43 -14.56 5.42
N THR A 427 46.26 -13.33 4.91
CA THR A 427 47.00 -12.16 5.37
C THR A 427 46.17 -11.20 6.24
N GLY A 428 44.85 -11.33 6.24
CA GLY A 428 43.91 -10.43 6.91
C GLY A 428 43.83 -9.03 6.30
N LYS A 429 44.51 -8.79 5.16
CA LYS A 429 44.51 -7.48 4.49
C LYS A 429 43.18 -7.25 3.76
N ALA A 430 42.76 -5.98 3.71
CA ALA A 430 41.61 -5.58 2.91
C ALA A 430 41.80 -5.93 1.42
N ILE A 431 40.70 -6.30 0.76
CA ILE A 431 40.67 -6.55 -0.69
C ILE A 431 39.84 -5.45 -1.38
N PRO A 432 40.50 -4.41 -1.92
CA PRO A 432 39.83 -3.39 -2.71
C PRO A 432 39.28 -3.90 -4.04
N GLY A 433 38.12 -3.38 -4.44
CA GLY A 433 37.48 -3.69 -5.70
C GLY A 433 36.95 -5.11 -5.82
N ALA A 434 36.66 -5.78 -4.70
CA ALA A 434 35.90 -7.02 -4.67
C ALA A 434 34.41 -6.74 -4.86
N ILE A 435 33.69 -7.63 -5.53
CA ILE A 435 32.23 -7.56 -5.63
C ILE A 435 31.66 -8.33 -4.44
N VAL A 436 30.90 -7.65 -3.59
CA VAL A 436 30.21 -8.24 -2.45
C VAL A 436 28.71 -8.12 -2.61
N SER A 437 27.94 -9.05 -2.04
CA SER A 437 26.47 -9.05 -2.08
C SER A 437 25.90 -9.66 -0.80
N LEU A 438 24.66 -9.31 -0.48
CA LEU A 438 23.89 -9.92 0.62
C LEU A 438 22.74 -10.75 0.02
N GLN A 439 22.51 -11.92 0.59
CA GLN A 439 21.45 -12.84 0.19
C GLN A 439 20.61 -13.24 1.41
N ASP A 440 19.29 -13.22 1.28
CA ASP A 440 18.36 -13.68 2.33
C ASP A 440 18.19 -15.21 2.34
N ALA A 441 17.48 -15.73 3.35
CA ALA A 441 17.19 -17.17 3.48
C ALA A 441 16.29 -17.74 2.36
N ALA A 442 15.55 -16.89 1.63
CA ALA A 442 14.75 -17.28 0.48
C ALA A 442 15.58 -17.34 -0.83
N GLY A 443 16.84 -16.92 -0.78
CA GLY A 443 17.76 -16.90 -1.91
C GLY A 443 17.71 -15.61 -2.73
N ASN A 444 16.97 -14.59 -2.30
CA ASN A 444 16.95 -13.29 -2.97
C ASN A 444 18.24 -12.54 -2.66
N SER A 445 18.94 -12.08 -3.70
CA SER A 445 20.19 -11.33 -3.56
C SER A 445 19.96 -9.85 -3.81
N MET A 446 20.52 -9.02 -2.92
CA MET A 446 20.66 -7.59 -3.18
C MET A 446 21.66 -7.35 -4.32
N PRO A 447 21.52 -6.24 -5.08
CA PRO A 447 22.52 -5.87 -6.09
C PRO A 447 23.93 -5.82 -5.51
N GLY A 448 24.89 -6.47 -6.16
CA GLY A 448 26.27 -6.50 -5.70
C GLY A 448 26.92 -5.10 -5.70
N GLN A 449 27.73 -4.82 -4.69
CA GLN A 449 28.51 -3.59 -4.56
C GLN A 449 30.01 -3.87 -4.66
N THR A 450 30.77 -2.87 -5.09
CA THR A 450 32.23 -2.97 -5.18
C THR A 450 32.87 -2.37 -3.93
N THR A 451 33.82 -3.08 -3.32
CA THR A 451 34.51 -2.62 -2.11
C THR A 451 35.48 -1.46 -2.38
N ASP A 452 35.58 -0.54 -1.43
CA ASP A 452 36.46 0.63 -1.46
C ASP A 452 37.95 0.30 -1.20
N ALA A 453 38.78 1.33 -1.02
CA ALA A 453 40.21 1.16 -0.74
C ALA A 453 40.52 0.45 0.60
N ASN A 454 39.55 0.40 1.52
CA ASN A 454 39.63 -0.31 2.79
C ASN A 454 38.96 -1.69 2.71
N GLY A 455 38.54 -2.13 1.52
CA GLY A 455 37.85 -3.40 1.31
C GLY A 455 36.41 -3.39 1.79
N VAL A 456 35.78 -2.23 1.95
CA VAL A 456 34.43 -2.08 2.54
C VAL A 456 33.38 -1.70 1.49
N ALA A 457 32.18 -2.28 1.61
CA ALA A 457 30.96 -1.81 0.97
C ALA A 457 29.81 -1.75 1.99
N VAL A 458 28.82 -0.87 1.81
CA VAL A 458 27.74 -0.64 2.77
C VAL A 458 26.38 -0.86 2.11
N PHE A 459 25.56 -1.71 2.72
CA PHE A 459 24.20 -2.02 2.31
C PHE A 459 23.21 -1.47 3.34
N THR A 460 21.98 -1.18 2.92
CA THR A 460 20.87 -0.89 3.83
C THR A 460 19.84 -2.01 3.68
N THR A 461 19.42 -2.61 4.79
CA THR A 461 18.49 -3.74 4.80
C THR A 461 17.60 -3.69 6.04
N ASP A 462 16.48 -4.41 6.03
CA ASP A 462 15.64 -4.54 7.22
C ASP A 462 16.40 -5.34 8.31
N CYS A 463 16.13 -5.08 9.58
CA CYS A 463 16.74 -5.85 10.67
C CYS A 463 15.97 -7.12 11.03
N ASN A 464 16.47 -7.83 12.04
CA ASN A 464 16.05 -9.16 12.47
C ASN A 464 16.10 -10.20 11.34
N LEU A 465 17.03 -10.00 10.39
CA LEU A 465 17.29 -10.88 9.26
C LEU A 465 18.57 -11.69 9.48
N GLU A 466 18.55 -12.95 9.05
CA GLU A 466 19.75 -13.72 8.78
C GLU A 466 20.11 -13.58 7.30
N LEU A 467 21.30 -13.04 7.03
CA LEU A 467 21.81 -12.81 5.69
C LEU A 467 23.10 -13.60 5.47
N THR A 468 23.37 -13.94 4.21
CA THR A 468 24.66 -14.46 3.77
C THR A 468 25.35 -13.41 2.91
N ALA A 469 26.48 -12.91 3.39
CA ALA A 469 27.38 -12.07 2.60
C ALA A 469 28.26 -12.95 1.72
N ARG A 470 28.31 -12.67 0.43
CA ARG A 470 29.17 -13.36 -0.55
C ARG A 470 30.14 -12.38 -1.18
N GLY A 471 31.38 -12.79 -1.38
CA GLY A 471 32.44 -11.99 -1.99
C GLY A 471 33.08 -12.71 -3.16
N ALA A 472 33.38 -11.95 -4.21
CA ALA A 472 34.09 -12.43 -5.39
C ALA A 472 35.14 -11.40 -5.83
N LYS A 473 36.34 -11.89 -6.17
CA LYS A 473 37.43 -11.10 -6.75
C LYS A 473 38.27 -12.00 -7.65
N ASP A 474 38.78 -11.45 -8.75
CA ASP A 474 39.73 -12.15 -9.62
C ASP A 474 40.95 -12.65 -8.82
N LYS A 475 41.39 -13.90 -9.08
CA LYS A 475 42.47 -14.62 -8.38
C LYS A 475 42.20 -14.94 -6.90
N TYR A 476 40.95 -14.85 -6.48
CA TYR A 476 40.50 -15.29 -5.17
C TYR A 476 39.38 -16.31 -5.33
N GLU A 477 39.43 -17.38 -4.54
CA GLU A 477 38.26 -18.23 -4.34
C GLU A 477 37.16 -17.40 -3.65
N SER A 478 35.91 -17.58 -4.09
CA SER A 478 34.76 -16.87 -3.51
C SER A 478 34.60 -17.17 -2.03
N GLY A 479 34.35 -16.15 -1.23
CA GLY A 479 34.10 -16.27 0.20
C GLY A 479 32.62 -16.07 0.52
N GLU A 480 32.17 -16.67 1.62
CA GLU A 480 30.87 -16.35 2.21
C GLU A 480 30.95 -16.29 3.74
N ALA A 481 30.07 -15.50 4.33
CA ALA A 481 29.91 -15.37 5.78
C ALA A 481 28.45 -15.05 6.10
N THR A 482 27.91 -15.62 7.15
CA THR A 482 26.56 -15.30 7.64
C THR A 482 26.62 -14.17 8.65
N LEU A 483 25.57 -13.36 8.70
CA LEU A 483 25.35 -12.38 9.76
C LEU A 483 23.88 -12.32 10.15
N THR A 484 23.66 -12.01 11.42
CA THR A 484 22.35 -11.61 11.94
C THR A 484 22.35 -10.10 12.05
N VAL A 485 21.41 -9.45 11.37
CA VAL A 485 21.21 -8.00 11.44
C VAL A 485 20.24 -7.73 12.59
N ALA A 486 20.67 -7.09 13.66
CA ALA A 486 19.82 -6.75 14.82
C ALA A 486 19.45 -5.26 14.84
N GLU A 487 18.40 -4.88 15.59
CA GLU A 487 17.78 -3.54 15.58
C GLU A 487 18.71 -2.35 15.89
N GLU A 488 19.67 -2.49 16.81
CA GLU A 488 20.38 -1.34 17.39
C GLU A 488 21.88 -1.28 17.11
N GLU A 489 22.43 -2.20 16.31
CA GLU A 489 23.87 -2.25 16.03
C GLU A 489 24.17 -2.09 14.54
N ALA A 490 25.15 -1.24 14.22
CA ALA A 490 25.78 -1.25 12.90
C ALA A 490 26.35 -2.66 12.66
N ALA A 491 25.70 -3.43 11.80
CA ALA A 491 26.07 -4.80 11.55
C ALA A 491 27.30 -4.83 10.63
N MET A 492 28.34 -5.56 11.03
CA MET A 492 29.55 -5.73 10.23
C MET A 492 29.83 -7.21 10.03
N VAL A 493 30.18 -7.57 8.80
CA VAL A 493 30.57 -8.94 8.43
C VAL A 493 31.84 -8.90 7.61
N GLU A 494 32.79 -9.76 7.95
CA GLU A 494 34.00 -9.97 7.15
C GLU A 494 33.82 -11.19 6.23
N VAL A 495 33.97 -10.96 4.92
CA VAL A 495 34.02 -12.04 3.93
C VAL A 495 35.48 -12.36 3.66
N MET A 496 35.92 -13.50 4.19
CA MET A 496 37.28 -13.99 4.01
C MET A 496 37.40 -14.75 2.69
N MET A 497 38.22 -14.24 1.77
CA MET A 497 38.50 -14.87 0.47
C MET A 497 39.93 -15.39 0.44
N ALA A 498 40.12 -16.64 0.00
CA ALA A 498 41.46 -17.22 -0.13
C ALA A 498 42.05 -16.85 -1.50
N PRO A 499 43.33 -16.44 -1.59
CA PRO A 499 44.02 -16.40 -2.87
C PRO A 499 43.91 -17.76 -3.54
N GLU A 500 43.57 -17.79 -4.82
CA GLU A 500 43.65 -19.04 -5.57
C GLU A 500 45.09 -19.54 -5.53
N PRO A 501 45.33 -20.83 -5.25
CA PRO A 501 46.68 -21.35 -5.18
C PRO A 501 47.40 -21.13 -6.52
N GLU A 502 48.54 -20.45 -6.48
CA GLU A 502 49.46 -20.45 -7.61
C GLU A 502 49.93 -21.89 -7.84
N ILE A 503 49.47 -22.51 -8.93
CA ILE A 503 49.91 -23.85 -9.29
C ILE A 503 51.38 -23.78 -9.73
N VAL A 504 52.28 -24.09 -8.81
CA VAL A 504 53.72 -24.27 -9.06
C VAL A 504 54.03 -25.78 -9.03
N GLU A 505 53.54 -26.52 -10.03
CA GLU A 505 54.07 -27.83 -10.43
C GLU A 505 53.42 -28.24 -11.76
N ASP A 506 54.20 -28.25 -12.86
CA ASP A 506 53.75 -28.59 -14.22
C ASP A 506 53.45 -30.10 -14.38
N LYS A 507 52.39 -30.56 -13.73
CA LYS A 507 51.53 -31.65 -14.21
C LYS A 507 50.32 -31.03 -14.86
N ILE A 508 50.38 -30.86 -16.18
CA ILE A 508 49.20 -30.54 -16.96
C ILE A 508 48.35 -31.82 -17.01
N ILE A 509 47.33 -31.89 -16.16
CA ILE A 509 46.29 -32.91 -16.25
C ILE A 509 45.23 -32.38 -17.20
N LEU A 510 45.25 -32.86 -18.44
CA LEU A 510 44.14 -32.66 -19.35
C LEU A 510 43.06 -33.67 -19.01
N ASN A 511 41.85 -33.18 -18.72
CA ASN A 511 40.73 -34.07 -18.49
C ASN A 511 40.44 -34.87 -19.77
N LYS A 512 39.93 -36.09 -19.58
CA LYS A 512 39.42 -36.88 -20.70
C LYS A 512 38.21 -36.16 -21.27
N ILE A 513 38.12 -36.07 -22.59
CA ILE A 513 36.90 -35.61 -23.24
C ILE A 513 36.06 -36.80 -23.66
N TYR A 514 34.75 -36.67 -23.60
CA TYR A 514 33.81 -37.74 -23.91
C TYR A 514 33.04 -37.46 -25.20
N PHE A 515 32.52 -38.53 -25.81
CA PHE A 515 31.72 -38.45 -27.02
C PHE A 515 30.38 -39.17 -26.83
N ASP A 516 29.35 -38.61 -27.48
CA ASP A 516 28.06 -39.27 -27.61
C ASP A 516 28.19 -40.61 -28.36
N LEU A 517 27.26 -41.52 -28.08
CA LEU A 517 27.16 -42.81 -28.77
C LEU A 517 27.09 -42.62 -30.30
N ALA A 518 27.96 -43.35 -31.02
CA ALA A 518 28.07 -43.35 -32.48
C ALA A 518 28.39 -41.98 -33.14
N LYS A 519 28.72 -40.95 -32.36
CA LYS A 519 29.07 -39.62 -32.89
C LYS A 519 30.55 -39.28 -32.73
N SER A 520 31.00 -38.34 -33.55
CA SER A 520 32.36 -37.77 -33.54
C SER A 520 32.39 -36.25 -33.43
N ASN A 521 31.26 -35.56 -33.24
CA ASN A 521 31.26 -34.12 -32.99
C ASN A 521 31.78 -33.81 -31.58
N ILE A 522 32.51 -32.70 -31.43
CA ILE A 522 32.92 -32.18 -30.12
C ILE A 522 31.67 -31.70 -29.38
N ARG A 523 31.48 -32.18 -28.15
CA ARG A 523 30.40 -31.73 -27.26
C ARG A 523 30.77 -30.40 -26.57
N PRO A 524 29.80 -29.64 -26.04
CA PRO A 524 30.10 -28.38 -25.34
C PRO A 524 31.04 -28.55 -24.13
N ASP A 525 30.91 -29.63 -23.37
CA ASP A 525 31.82 -29.94 -22.25
C ASP A 525 33.22 -30.32 -22.73
N ALA A 526 33.31 -31.11 -23.81
CA ALA A 526 34.59 -31.42 -24.47
C ALA A 526 35.27 -30.18 -25.06
N ALA A 527 34.50 -29.21 -25.58
CA ALA A 527 35.00 -27.95 -26.11
C ALA A 527 35.72 -27.12 -25.02
N LEU A 528 35.16 -27.05 -23.81
CA LEU A 528 35.79 -26.35 -22.67
C LEU A 528 37.18 -26.91 -22.34
N GLU A 529 37.36 -28.24 -22.38
CA GLU A 529 38.66 -28.87 -22.14
C GLU A 529 39.62 -28.69 -23.33
N LEU A 530 39.12 -28.66 -24.55
CA LEU A 530 39.94 -28.36 -25.73
C LEU A 530 40.35 -26.87 -25.77
N ASP A 531 39.52 -25.94 -25.32
CA ASP A 531 39.87 -24.53 -25.17
C ASP A 531 40.98 -24.33 -24.12
N ARG A 532 40.93 -25.10 -23.02
CA ARG A 532 42.04 -25.16 -22.04
C ARG A 532 43.33 -25.67 -22.68
N LEU A 533 43.26 -26.75 -23.45
CA LEU A 533 44.40 -27.27 -24.20
C LEU A 533 44.96 -26.21 -25.18
N VAL A 534 44.11 -25.53 -25.93
CA VAL A 534 44.50 -24.44 -26.84
C VAL A 534 45.18 -23.31 -26.07
N GLY A 535 44.63 -22.88 -24.93
CA GLY A 535 45.22 -21.85 -24.09
C GLY A 535 46.65 -22.22 -23.65
N LEU A 536 46.87 -23.49 -23.27
CA LEU A 536 48.18 -24.00 -22.93
C LEU A 536 49.14 -24.04 -24.13
N MET A 537 48.68 -24.49 -25.29
CA MET A 537 49.50 -24.55 -26.51
C MET A 537 49.85 -23.15 -27.07
N LYS A 538 49.01 -22.13 -26.80
CA LYS A 538 49.33 -20.71 -27.05
C LYS A 538 50.36 -20.18 -26.07
N LYS A 539 50.22 -20.51 -24.78
CA LYS A 539 51.13 -20.10 -23.71
C LYS A 539 52.54 -20.73 -23.87
N TYR A 540 52.61 -21.97 -24.35
CA TYR A 540 53.85 -22.71 -24.54
C TYR A 540 54.04 -23.10 -26.02
N PRO A 541 54.72 -22.28 -26.84
CA PRO A 541 54.83 -22.48 -28.29
C PRO A 541 55.55 -23.76 -28.74
N THR A 542 56.31 -24.41 -27.86
CA THR A 542 57.06 -25.65 -28.12
C THR A 542 56.32 -26.92 -27.69
N LEU A 543 55.18 -26.78 -27.03
CA LEU A 543 54.37 -27.89 -26.55
C LEU A 543 53.79 -28.71 -27.73
N GLU A 544 54.03 -30.02 -27.73
CA GLU A 544 53.42 -30.99 -28.65
C GLU A 544 52.61 -32.03 -27.85
N VAL A 545 51.45 -32.42 -28.37
CA VAL A 545 50.47 -33.28 -27.69
C VAL A 545 50.00 -34.43 -28.58
N LEU A 546 49.82 -35.61 -27.99
CA LEU A 546 49.19 -36.78 -28.58
C LEU A 546 47.79 -36.97 -27.98
N ALA A 547 46.76 -37.06 -28.82
CA ALA A 547 45.39 -37.39 -28.45
C ALA A 547 45.03 -38.82 -28.91
N GLU A 548 44.74 -39.72 -27.98
CA GLU A 548 44.31 -41.09 -28.28
C GLU A 548 42.81 -41.22 -28.01
N THR A 549 42.06 -41.67 -29.02
CA THR A 549 40.59 -41.70 -28.98
C THR A 549 40.07 -43.14 -28.96
N TYR A 550 39.10 -43.42 -28.08
CA TYR A 550 38.60 -44.76 -27.80
C TYR A 550 37.08 -44.84 -27.98
N ALA A 551 36.59 -46.04 -28.31
CA ALA A 551 35.18 -46.39 -28.41
C ALA A 551 34.75 -47.33 -27.26
N ASP A 552 33.44 -47.44 -27.06
CA ASP A 552 32.90 -48.51 -26.21
C ASP A 552 32.75 -49.81 -27.01
N ILE A 553 32.57 -50.94 -26.32
CA ILE A 553 32.55 -52.30 -26.89
C ILE A 553 31.38 -52.58 -27.84
N ARG A 554 30.48 -51.63 -28.08
CA ARG A 554 29.31 -51.83 -28.93
C ARG A 554 29.65 -51.42 -30.36
N GLY A 555 29.71 -52.41 -31.26
CA GLY A 555 30.00 -52.21 -32.68
C GLY A 555 30.84 -53.36 -33.21
N SER A 556 31.22 -53.30 -34.49
CA SER A 556 32.32 -54.15 -34.99
C SER A 556 33.64 -53.42 -34.81
N ASP A 557 34.74 -54.15 -34.62
CA ASP A 557 36.10 -53.59 -34.50
C ASP A 557 36.42 -52.62 -35.64
N SER A 558 36.07 -53.00 -36.87
CA SER A 558 36.27 -52.16 -38.06
C SER A 558 35.48 -50.86 -38.03
N TYR A 559 34.26 -50.90 -37.51
CA TYR A 559 33.41 -49.72 -37.35
C TYR A 559 33.95 -48.81 -36.25
N ASN A 560 34.31 -49.38 -35.10
CA ASN A 560 34.76 -48.62 -33.95
C ASN A 560 36.14 -48.00 -34.17
N LEU A 561 37.04 -48.68 -34.88
CA LEU A 561 38.30 -48.08 -35.33
C LEU A 561 38.04 -46.86 -36.23
N ALA A 562 37.20 -47.02 -37.27
CA ALA A 562 36.85 -45.93 -38.16
C ALA A 562 36.13 -44.76 -37.44
N LEU A 563 35.31 -45.05 -36.42
CA LEU A 563 34.65 -44.04 -35.60
C LEU A 563 35.65 -43.25 -34.75
N THR A 564 36.59 -43.92 -34.10
CA THR A 564 37.64 -43.26 -33.32
C THR A 564 38.56 -42.41 -34.19
N GLU A 565 38.90 -42.86 -35.41
CA GLU A 565 39.64 -42.03 -36.37
C GLU A 565 38.89 -40.73 -36.74
N ARG A 566 37.56 -40.79 -36.89
CA ARG A 566 36.76 -39.57 -37.09
C ARG A 566 36.78 -38.66 -35.87
N ARG A 567 36.82 -39.21 -34.64
CA ARG A 567 36.93 -38.42 -33.39
C ARG A 567 38.29 -37.74 -33.28
N ALA A 568 39.37 -38.46 -33.56
CA ALA A 568 40.72 -37.92 -33.61
C ALA A 568 40.80 -36.72 -34.58
N ASN A 569 40.24 -36.85 -35.79
CA ASN A 569 40.17 -35.77 -36.76
C ASN A 569 39.33 -34.57 -36.30
N SER A 570 38.24 -34.79 -35.57
CA SER A 570 37.44 -33.69 -35.00
C SER A 570 38.22 -32.88 -33.97
N ILE A 571 39.05 -33.54 -33.15
CA ILE A 571 39.91 -32.88 -32.16
C ILE A 571 40.96 -32.00 -32.85
N ILE A 572 41.63 -32.53 -33.89
CA ILE A 572 42.62 -31.77 -34.67
C ILE A 572 41.97 -30.51 -35.26
N LYS A 573 40.85 -30.69 -35.98
CA LYS A 573 40.14 -29.56 -36.61
C LYS A 573 39.70 -28.50 -35.61
N TYR A 574 39.26 -28.91 -34.42
CA TYR A 574 38.87 -27.98 -33.37
C TYR A 574 40.07 -27.14 -32.92
N VAL A 575 41.20 -27.77 -32.60
CA VAL A 575 42.41 -27.08 -32.12
C VAL A 575 43.03 -26.20 -33.20
N GLU A 576 43.06 -26.64 -34.46
CA GLU A 576 43.50 -25.84 -35.62
C GLU A 576 42.61 -24.61 -35.83
N SER A 577 41.28 -24.77 -35.70
CA SER A 577 40.35 -23.64 -35.83
C SER A 577 40.58 -22.52 -34.82
N GLN A 578 41.24 -22.84 -33.69
CA GLN A 578 41.61 -21.88 -32.66
C GLN A 578 43.01 -21.27 -32.86
N GLY A 579 43.66 -21.54 -33.99
CA GLY A 579 44.93 -20.94 -34.40
C GLY A 579 46.19 -21.67 -33.93
N ILE A 580 46.10 -22.95 -33.55
CA ILE A 580 47.26 -23.79 -33.24
C ILE A 580 47.76 -24.47 -34.52
N ASP A 581 49.07 -24.52 -34.71
CA ASP A 581 49.69 -25.29 -35.81
C ASP A 581 49.40 -26.79 -35.65
N GLY A 582 48.74 -27.39 -36.65
CA GLY A 582 48.33 -28.78 -36.65
C GLY A 582 49.48 -29.79 -36.50
N SER A 583 50.71 -29.40 -36.83
CA SER A 583 51.89 -30.25 -36.60
C SER A 583 52.20 -30.49 -35.11
N ARG A 584 51.64 -29.68 -34.21
CA ARG A 584 51.86 -29.76 -32.76
C ARG A 584 50.85 -30.65 -32.04
N LEU A 585 49.85 -31.18 -32.74
CA LEU A 585 48.86 -32.09 -32.20
C LEU A 585 48.72 -33.32 -33.08
N THR A 586 49.17 -34.46 -32.59
CA THR A 586 48.93 -35.76 -33.22
C THR A 586 47.68 -36.38 -32.61
N ALA A 587 46.75 -36.91 -33.41
CA ALA A 587 45.61 -37.65 -32.88
C ALA A 587 45.43 -39.00 -33.58
N ALA A 588 45.06 -40.04 -32.83
CA ALA A 588 44.91 -41.40 -33.35
C ALA A 588 43.64 -42.10 -32.84
N GLY A 589 42.99 -42.87 -33.73
CA GLY A 589 41.91 -43.78 -33.38
C GLY A 589 42.44 -45.10 -32.82
N ARG A 590 41.91 -45.53 -31.68
CA ARG A 590 42.31 -46.78 -31.01
C ARG A 590 41.20 -47.83 -30.98
N GLY A 591 40.04 -47.57 -31.60
CA GLY A 591 38.90 -48.48 -31.57
C GLY A 591 38.50 -48.81 -30.13
N GLU A 592 38.28 -50.09 -29.84
CA GLU A 592 37.88 -50.59 -28.52
C GLU A 592 39.06 -50.92 -27.59
N ALA A 593 40.30 -50.58 -27.99
CA ALA A 593 41.48 -50.90 -27.18
C ALA A 593 41.43 -50.22 -25.80
N ASN A 594 42.07 -50.83 -24.79
CA ASN A 594 42.18 -50.29 -23.44
C ASN A 594 40.83 -49.88 -22.81
N PRO A 595 39.88 -50.83 -22.65
CA PRO A 595 38.58 -50.55 -22.04
C PRO A 595 38.76 -50.08 -20.58
N VAL A 596 38.04 -49.02 -20.19
CA VAL A 596 38.09 -48.46 -18.83
C VAL A 596 37.19 -49.24 -17.87
N VAL A 597 36.11 -49.81 -18.43
CA VAL A 597 35.13 -50.61 -17.70
C VAL A 597 34.98 -51.94 -18.44
N ASP A 598 34.99 -53.05 -17.70
CA ASP A 598 34.68 -54.37 -18.27
C ASP A 598 33.19 -54.44 -18.60
N CYS A 599 32.85 -54.10 -19.85
CA CYS A 599 31.52 -54.22 -20.42
C CYS A 599 31.38 -55.43 -21.34
N GLY A 600 32.38 -56.32 -21.38
CA GLY A 600 32.35 -57.57 -22.12
C GLY A 600 31.80 -58.73 -21.30
N SER A 601 32.11 -58.76 -19.99
CA SER A 601 31.64 -59.79 -19.06
C SER A 601 30.32 -59.44 -18.35
N LYS A 602 29.95 -58.16 -18.31
CA LYS A 602 28.71 -57.64 -17.69
C LYS A 602 28.02 -56.61 -18.57
N LYS A 603 26.71 -56.47 -18.37
CA LYS A 603 25.92 -55.40 -19.01
C LYS A 603 26.17 -54.08 -18.28
N CYS A 604 26.87 -53.15 -18.93
CA CYS A 604 27.13 -51.82 -18.40
C CYS A 604 25.92 -50.87 -18.51
N THR A 605 25.90 -49.83 -17.67
CA THR A 605 24.99 -48.68 -17.76
C THR A 605 25.41 -47.72 -18.88
N ALA A 606 24.55 -46.76 -19.23
CA ALA A 606 24.86 -45.75 -20.24
C ALA A 606 26.11 -44.92 -19.89
N ASP A 607 26.24 -44.56 -18.62
CA ASP A 607 27.36 -43.78 -18.07
C ASP A 607 28.64 -44.62 -18.06
N GLU A 608 28.57 -45.90 -17.69
CA GLU A 608 29.71 -46.81 -17.75
C GLU A 608 30.23 -47.01 -19.19
N TYR A 609 29.34 -47.09 -20.19
CA TYR A 609 29.76 -47.11 -21.60
C TYR A 609 30.40 -45.78 -22.03
N GLU A 610 29.93 -44.65 -21.48
CA GLU A 610 30.48 -43.33 -21.79
C GLU A 610 31.94 -43.20 -21.38
N LEU A 611 32.31 -43.78 -20.24
CA LEU A 611 33.68 -43.78 -19.76
C LEU A 611 34.68 -44.36 -20.77
N SER A 612 34.25 -45.26 -21.65
CA SER A 612 35.09 -45.82 -22.72
C SER A 612 35.07 -44.99 -24.02
N ARG A 613 34.02 -44.19 -24.26
CA ARG A 613 33.91 -43.27 -25.41
C ARG A 613 34.66 -41.96 -25.15
N ARG A 614 35.97 -42.05 -25.00
CA ARG A 614 36.80 -40.93 -24.50
C ARG A 614 37.95 -40.57 -25.43
N SER A 615 38.61 -39.45 -25.15
CA SER A 615 39.96 -39.18 -25.63
C SER A 615 40.88 -38.80 -24.49
N GLU A 616 42.09 -39.31 -24.53
CA GLU A 616 43.14 -39.07 -23.55
C GLU A 616 44.28 -38.29 -24.22
N PHE A 617 44.88 -37.36 -23.48
CA PHE A 617 45.91 -36.47 -24.00
C PHE A 617 47.22 -36.71 -23.27
N THR A 618 48.30 -36.83 -24.03
CA THR A 618 49.65 -37.02 -23.51
C THR A 618 50.56 -35.97 -24.11
N ILE A 619 51.35 -35.28 -23.29
CA ILE A 619 52.36 -34.35 -23.78
C ILE A 619 53.54 -35.15 -24.33
N THR A 620 53.87 -34.97 -25.60
CA THR A 620 54.95 -35.68 -26.27
C THR A 620 56.25 -34.88 -26.31
N LYS A 621 56.16 -33.55 -26.24
CA LYS A 621 57.31 -32.64 -26.22
C LYS A 621 56.95 -31.33 -25.53
N ARG A 622 57.94 -30.73 -24.87
CA ARG A 622 57.81 -29.46 -24.18
C ARG A 622 58.53 -28.35 -24.91
#